data_AF-A0A2A7X0C7-F1
#
_entry.id   AF-A0A2A7X0C7-F1
#
_cell.length_a   1.000
_cell.length_b   1.000
_cell.length_c   1.000
_cell.angle_alpha   90.00
_cell.angle_beta   90.00
_cell.angle_gamma   90.00
#
_symmetry.space_group_name_H-M   'P 1'
#
loop_
_entity.id
_entity.type
_entity.pdbx_description
1 polymer ?
#
loop_
_entity_poly.entity_id
_entity_poly.type
_entity_poly.pdbx_seq_one_letter_code
_entity_poly.pdbx_strand_id
1 'polypeptide(L)'
;MNDPGEDLVLIGGYFLIFGTLTSAVGVSSKKIVSEDFGRDLFAKGNAIEAFGNSLQAIGREKLYKKEQDQTELLIMVGAWSQAAGNITNTIATNIEREGLEVEGHKLNTVGSIIQAIGAQIETTGALEEGTFLTNIEAYGNELIGLGALIDGVGNVALLNDKAILGDQLLLVGSWVQVFGAILIVYALTNKKRQKEEEENHSEHRYGYYPNKKIEWYI
;
A
#
# COMPACT_ATOMS: atom_id res chain seq x y z
N MET A 1 -8.76 2.97 -23.55
CA MET A 1 -9.35 4.08 -22.74
C MET A 1 -9.02 3.75 -21.30
N ASN A 2 -8.31 4.59 -20.55
CA ASN A 2 -7.84 4.21 -19.19
C ASN A 2 -9.01 3.77 -18.30
N ASP A 3 -8.85 2.61 -17.64
CA ASP A 3 -9.84 2.11 -16.69
C ASP A 3 -9.75 2.94 -15.38
N PRO A 4 -10.82 3.66 -14.99
CA PRO A 4 -10.80 4.48 -13.78
C PRO A 4 -10.53 3.70 -12.50
N GLY A 5 -10.81 2.38 -12.46
CA GLY A 5 -10.47 1.51 -11.34
C GLY A 5 -8.97 1.33 -11.21
N GLU A 6 -8.29 1.01 -12.32
CA GLU A 6 -6.84 0.83 -12.35
C GLU A 6 -6.09 2.12 -12.01
N ASP A 7 -6.57 3.26 -12.50
CA ASP A 7 -6.00 4.57 -12.18
C ASP A 7 -6.06 4.86 -10.68
N LEU A 8 -7.17 4.54 -10.02
CA LEU A 8 -7.32 4.72 -8.57
C LEU A 8 -6.38 3.80 -7.78
N VAL A 9 -6.22 2.54 -8.22
CA VAL A 9 -5.28 1.60 -7.58
C VAL A 9 -3.84 2.13 -7.67
N LEU A 10 -3.43 2.62 -8.84
CA LEU A 10 -2.08 3.16 -9.02
C LEU A 10 -1.85 4.45 -8.23
N ILE A 11 -2.80 5.39 -8.26
CA ILE A 11 -2.72 6.64 -7.48
C ILE A 11 -2.64 6.32 -5.99
N GLY A 12 -3.47 5.39 -5.51
CA GLY A 12 -3.43 4.93 -4.12
C GLY A 12 -2.07 4.33 -3.74
N GLY A 13 -1.43 3.57 -4.65
CA GLY A 13 -0.07 3.07 -4.46
C GLY A 13 0.98 4.17 -4.28
N TYR A 14 0.89 5.27 -5.04
CA TYR A 14 1.80 6.41 -4.82
C TYR A 14 1.59 7.06 -3.46
N PHE A 15 0.34 7.23 -3.02
CA PHE A 15 0.06 7.71 -1.66
C PHE A 15 0.59 6.75 -0.59
N LEU A 16 0.53 5.44 -0.80
CA LEU A 16 1.13 4.45 0.10
C LEU A 16 2.65 4.66 0.24
N ILE A 17 3.40 4.87 -0.85
CA ILE A 17 4.83 5.21 -0.78
C ILE A 17 5.06 6.52 -0.03
N PHE A 18 4.32 7.58 -0.37
CA PHE A 18 4.51 8.87 0.28
C PHE A 18 4.22 8.79 1.78
N GLY A 19 3.17 8.06 2.15
CA GLY A 19 2.78 7.88 3.54
C GLY A 19 3.82 7.06 4.32
N THR A 20 4.21 5.88 3.84
CA THR A 20 5.23 5.03 4.49
C THR A 20 6.57 5.76 4.64
N LEU A 21 7.01 6.48 3.62
CA LEU A 21 8.24 7.28 3.68
C LEU A 21 8.13 8.41 4.70
N THR A 22 7.00 9.10 4.74
CA THR A 22 6.72 10.14 5.75
C THR A 22 6.75 9.55 7.16
N SER A 23 6.12 8.39 7.36
CA SER A 23 6.12 7.64 8.62
C SER A 23 7.55 7.29 9.05
N ALA A 24 8.34 6.67 8.17
CA ALA A 24 9.71 6.25 8.46
C ALA A 24 10.66 7.43 8.77
N VAL A 25 10.52 8.54 8.04
CA VAL A 25 11.25 9.78 8.35
C VAL A 25 10.81 10.34 9.70
N GLY A 26 9.53 10.26 10.05
CA GLY A 26 9.01 10.66 11.36
C GLY A 26 9.65 9.89 12.50
N VAL A 27 9.66 8.56 12.42
CA VAL A 27 10.33 7.70 13.41
C VAL A 27 11.82 8.03 13.50
N SER A 28 12.50 8.14 12.37
CA SER A 28 13.94 8.48 12.31
C SER A 28 14.25 9.84 12.95
N SER A 29 13.31 10.79 12.87
CA SER A 29 13.49 12.16 13.35
C SER A 29 13.26 12.35 14.84
N LYS A 30 12.62 11.39 15.55
CA LYS A 30 12.27 11.51 16.98
C LYS A 30 13.44 11.92 17.88
N LYS A 31 14.64 11.37 17.62
CA LYS A 31 15.87 11.64 18.40
C LYS A 31 16.85 12.59 17.72
N ILE A 32 16.61 12.97 16.46
CA ILE A 32 17.48 13.86 15.68
C ILE A 32 16.95 15.31 15.71
N VAL A 33 15.63 15.47 15.57
CA VAL A 33 14.96 16.78 15.52
C VAL A 33 14.22 17.04 16.83
N SER A 34 13.12 16.33 17.08
CA SER A 34 12.41 16.29 18.36
C SER A 34 11.36 15.17 18.36
N GLU A 35 10.93 14.74 19.54
CA GLU A 35 9.92 13.69 19.67
C GLU A 35 8.56 14.13 19.13
N ASP A 36 8.12 15.37 19.42
CA ASP A 36 6.84 15.89 18.90
C ASP A 36 6.86 16.01 17.38
N PHE A 37 7.96 16.50 16.78
CA PHE A 37 8.09 16.56 15.32
C PHE A 37 8.04 15.15 14.71
N GLY A 38 8.77 14.20 15.30
CA GLY A 38 8.79 12.82 14.83
C GLY A 38 7.41 12.13 14.93
N ARG A 39 6.70 12.33 16.05
CA ARG A 39 5.33 11.83 16.26
C ARG A 39 4.33 12.48 15.29
N ASP A 40 4.41 13.80 15.08
CA ASP A 40 3.54 14.52 14.13
C ASP A 40 3.69 13.99 12.70
N LEU A 41 4.94 13.80 12.26
CA LEU A 41 5.21 13.28 10.93
C LEU A 41 4.80 11.80 10.80
N PHE A 42 5.01 10.98 11.84
CA PHE A 42 4.53 9.61 11.87
C PHE A 42 3.00 9.50 11.76
N ALA A 43 2.26 10.34 12.50
CA ALA A 43 0.81 10.40 12.41
C ALA A 43 0.33 10.84 11.01
N LYS A 44 0.98 11.85 10.42
CA LYS A 44 0.67 12.31 9.06
C LYS A 44 0.97 11.25 8.00
N GLY A 45 2.07 10.53 8.14
CA GLY A 45 2.42 9.42 7.25
C GLY A 45 1.34 8.35 7.25
N ASN A 46 0.96 7.84 8.42
CA ASN A 46 -0.14 6.87 8.56
C ASN A 46 -1.46 7.40 7.96
N ALA A 47 -1.80 8.67 8.18
CA ALA A 47 -3.01 9.26 7.59
C ALA A 47 -2.98 9.27 6.04
N ILE A 48 -1.81 9.57 5.46
CA ILE A 48 -1.59 9.53 4.00
C ILE A 48 -1.70 8.10 3.48
N GLU A 49 -1.13 7.11 4.18
CA GLU A 49 -1.24 5.69 3.83
C GLU A 49 -2.70 5.22 3.88
N ALA A 50 -3.44 5.59 4.92
CA ALA A 50 -4.86 5.27 5.04
C ALA A 50 -5.67 5.81 3.86
N PHE A 51 -5.38 7.03 3.43
CA PHE A 51 -6.00 7.63 2.25
C PHE A 51 -5.64 6.85 0.98
N GLY A 52 -4.37 6.49 0.79
CA GLY A 52 -3.91 5.68 -0.33
C GLY A 52 -4.59 4.31 -0.41
N ASN A 53 -4.64 3.59 0.71
CA ASN A 53 -5.32 2.29 0.83
C ASN A 53 -6.83 2.41 0.56
N SER A 54 -7.46 3.51 0.98
CA SER A 54 -8.87 3.77 0.65
C SER A 54 -9.09 3.97 -0.85
N LEU A 55 -8.19 4.68 -1.54
CA LEU A 55 -8.25 4.82 -3.01
C LEU A 55 -8.06 3.49 -3.72
N GLN A 56 -7.12 2.67 -3.27
CA GLN A 56 -6.93 1.31 -3.79
C GLN A 56 -8.21 0.49 -3.61
N ALA A 57 -8.79 0.48 -2.42
CA ALA A 57 -10.02 -0.26 -2.15
C ALA A 57 -11.18 0.18 -3.06
N ILE A 58 -11.38 1.49 -3.27
CA ILE A 58 -12.39 2.01 -4.20
C ILE A 58 -12.09 1.62 -5.65
N GLY A 59 -10.82 1.62 -6.05
CA GLY A 59 -10.38 1.15 -7.36
C GLY A 59 -10.71 -0.33 -7.59
N ARG A 60 -10.32 -1.18 -6.62
CA ARG A 60 -10.61 -2.62 -6.60
C ARG A 60 -12.10 -2.92 -6.60
N GLU A 61 -12.92 -2.13 -5.90
CA GLU A 61 -14.38 -2.26 -5.95
C GLU A 61 -14.94 -2.07 -7.37
N LYS A 62 -14.41 -1.09 -8.12
CA LYS A 62 -14.82 -0.85 -9.51
C LYS A 62 -14.43 -2.02 -10.41
N LEU A 63 -13.22 -2.55 -10.25
CA LEU A 63 -12.73 -3.71 -11.00
C LEU A 63 -13.57 -4.95 -10.70
N TYR A 64 -13.84 -5.21 -9.41
CA TYR A 64 -14.74 -6.29 -8.99
C TYR A 64 -16.13 -6.18 -9.63
N LYS A 65 -16.73 -4.98 -9.65
CA LYS A 65 -18.05 -4.79 -10.26
C LYS A 65 -18.06 -5.09 -11.76
N LYS A 66 -16.95 -4.82 -12.45
CA LYS A 66 -16.79 -5.06 -13.89
C LYS A 66 -16.52 -6.52 -14.22
N GLU A 67 -15.64 -7.18 -13.46
CA GLU A 67 -15.07 -8.49 -13.81
C GLU A 67 -15.65 -9.64 -12.96
N GLN A 68 -16.27 -9.32 -11.82
CA GLN A 68 -16.79 -10.26 -10.81
C GLN A 68 -15.71 -11.23 -10.29
N ASP A 69 -14.45 -10.82 -10.33
CA ASP A 69 -13.30 -11.60 -9.87
C ASP A 69 -13.17 -11.54 -8.34
N GLN A 70 -13.24 -12.69 -7.67
CA GLN A 70 -13.09 -12.78 -6.22
C GLN A 70 -11.72 -12.29 -5.73
N THR A 71 -10.70 -12.31 -6.59
CA THR A 71 -9.37 -11.76 -6.31
C THR A 71 -9.45 -10.27 -5.98
N GLU A 72 -10.18 -9.50 -6.80
CA GLU A 72 -10.36 -8.06 -6.60
C GLU A 72 -11.14 -7.76 -5.32
N LEU A 73 -12.13 -8.62 -4.97
CA LEU A 73 -12.86 -8.51 -3.71
C LEU A 73 -11.93 -8.74 -2.51
N LEU A 74 -11.07 -9.74 -2.57
CA LEU A 74 -10.14 -10.07 -1.48
C LEU A 74 -9.14 -8.93 -1.26
N ILE A 75 -8.52 -8.42 -2.33
CA ILE A 75 -7.59 -7.29 -2.27
C ILE A 75 -8.31 -6.03 -1.75
N MET A 76 -9.54 -5.77 -2.18
CA MET A 76 -10.35 -4.65 -1.66
C MET A 76 -10.55 -4.73 -0.14
N VAL A 77 -10.88 -5.91 0.40
CA VAL A 77 -11.07 -6.11 1.85
C VAL A 77 -9.76 -5.90 2.61
N GLY A 78 -8.65 -6.39 2.05
CA GLY A 78 -7.32 -6.15 2.58
C GLY A 78 -6.99 -4.66 2.67
N ALA A 79 -7.22 -3.92 1.58
CA ALA A 79 -6.94 -2.48 1.50
C ALA A 79 -7.78 -1.67 2.51
N TRP A 80 -9.07 -1.99 2.65
CA TRP A 80 -9.90 -1.35 3.69
C TRP A 80 -9.42 -1.69 5.11
N SER A 81 -8.95 -2.90 5.34
CA SER A 81 -8.39 -3.31 6.64
C SER A 81 -7.11 -2.53 6.93
N GLN A 82 -6.19 -2.40 5.95
CA GLN A 82 -4.99 -1.58 6.10
C GLN A 82 -5.31 -0.11 6.37
N ALA A 83 -6.30 0.46 5.66
CA ALA A 83 -6.74 1.82 5.91
C ALA A 83 -7.25 2.01 7.36
N ALA A 84 -8.05 1.07 7.88
CA ALA A 84 -8.53 1.11 9.25
C ALA A 84 -7.39 1.02 10.28
N GLY A 85 -6.39 0.16 10.02
CA GLY A 85 -5.18 0.06 10.85
C GLY A 85 -4.40 1.38 10.91
N ASN A 86 -4.17 1.99 9.75
CA ASN A 86 -3.45 3.26 9.63
C ASN A 86 -4.21 4.46 10.25
N ILE A 87 -5.54 4.50 10.14
CA ILE A 87 -6.36 5.48 10.87
C ILE A 87 -6.20 5.29 12.39
N THR A 88 -6.23 4.03 12.85
CA THR A 88 -6.05 3.70 14.27
C THR A 88 -4.68 4.17 14.77
N ASN A 89 -3.61 3.95 14.01
CA ASN A 89 -2.26 4.42 14.32
C ASN A 89 -2.15 5.95 14.33
N THR A 90 -2.85 6.62 13.40
CA THR A 90 -2.91 8.10 13.36
C THR A 90 -3.54 8.66 14.64
N ILE A 91 -4.69 8.12 15.04
CA ILE A 91 -5.40 8.51 16.26
C ILE A 91 -4.54 8.21 17.49
N ALA A 92 -3.96 7.00 17.55
CA ALA A 92 -3.07 6.57 18.62
C ALA A 92 -1.90 7.53 18.82
N THR A 93 -1.23 7.90 17.74
CA THR A 93 -0.07 8.81 17.81
C THR A 93 -0.47 10.21 18.25
N ASN A 94 -1.65 10.70 17.88
CA ASN A 94 -2.15 11.98 18.39
C ASN A 94 -2.47 11.90 19.89
N ILE A 95 -3.02 10.79 20.38
CA ILE A 95 -3.23 10.53 21.83
C ILE A 95 -1.88 10.53 22.58
N GLU A 96 -0.82 9.94 22.01
CA GLU A 96 0.53 10.01 22.61
C GLU A 96 1.02 11.46 22.75
N ARG A 97 0.76 12.31 21.74
CA ARG A 97 1.15 13.73 21.76
C ARG A 97 0.39 14.56 22.77
N GLU A 98 -0.82 14.13 23.13
CA GLU A 98 -1.62 14.74 24.21
C GLU A 98 -1.17 14.28 25.61
N GLY A 99 -0.12 13.44 25.70
CA GLY A 99 0.46 12.96 26.96
C GLY A 99 -0.09 11.63 27.46
N LEU A 100 -0.95 10.98 26.68
CA LEU A 100 -1.54 9.67 27.02
C LEU A 100 -0.76 8.55 26.32
N GLU A 101 0.55 8.46 26.62
CA GLU A 101 1.47 7.56 25.90
C GLU A 101 1.11 6.08 26.04
N VAL A 102 0.63 5.65 27.22
CA VAL A 102 0.24 4.25 27.46
C VAL A 102 -0.97 3.86 26.61
N GLU A 103 -1.98 4.72 26.54
CA GLU A 103 -3.17 4.52 25.70
C GLU A 103 -2.79 4.55 24.22
N GLY A 104 -1.94 5.51 23.83
CA GLY A 104 -1.42 5.64 22.48
C GLY A 104 -0.68 4.39 22.01
N HIS A 105 0.30 3.89 22.77
CA HIS A 105 1.04 2.68 22.40
C HIS A 105 0.15 1.43 22.32
N LYS A 106 -0.85 1.28 23.21
CA LYS A 106 -1.84 0.20 23.11
C LYS A 106 -2.61 0.29 21.79
N LEU A 107 -3.08 1.48 21.43
CA LEU A 107 -3.88 1.68 20.23
C LEU A 107 -3.03 1.53 18.95
N ASN A 108 -1.78 2.02 18.95
CA ASN A 108 -0.81 1.81 17.88
C ASN A 108 -0.52 0.31 17.67
N THR A 109 -0.46 -0.48 18.76
CA THR A 109 -0.33 -1.94 18.66
C THR A 109 -1.53 -2.55 17.92
N VAL A 110 -2.76 -2.14 18.28
CA VAL A 110 -3.99 -2.64 17.65
C VAL A 110 -4.05 -2.25 16.17
N GLY A 111 -3.77 -0.99 15.84
CA GLY A 111 -3.80 -0.49 14.46
C GLY A 111 -2.79 -1.23 13.57
N SER A 112 -1.57 -1.42 14.08
CA SER A 112 -0.51 -2.16 13.38
C SER A 112 -0.88 -3.64 13.13
N ILE A 113 -1.55 -4.30 14.07
CA ILE A 113 -2.05 -5.68 13.87
C ILE A 113 -3.15 -5.72 12.78
N ILE A 114 -4.09 -4.78 12.81
CA ILE A 114 -5.17 -4.69 11.81
C ILE A 114 -4.56 -4.46 10.42
N GLN A 115 -3.56 -3.57 10.32
CA GLN A 115 -2.82 -3.33 9.08
C GLN A 115 -2.12 -4.59 8.58
N ALA A 116 -1.41 -5.30 9.45
CA ALA A 116 -0.74 -6.54 9.09
C ALA A 116 -1.69 -7.62 8.56
N ILE A 117 -2.86 -7.76 9.17
CA ILE A 117 -3.91 -8.66 8.69
C ILE A 117 -4.39 -8.24 7.29
N GLY A 118 -4.64 -6.94 7.09
CA GLY A 118 -5.02 -6.41 5.77
C GLY A 118 -4.00 -6.72 4.69
N ALA A 119 -2.72 -6.48 4.97
CA ALA A 119 -1.62 -6.77 4.05
C ALA A 119 -1.51 -8.27 3.70
N GLN A 120 -1.74 -9.16 4.67
CA GLN A 120 -1.76 -10.61 4.42
C GLN A 120 -2.95 -11.05 3.55
N ILE A 121 -4.11 -10.41 3.70
CA ILE A 121 -5.27 -10.64 2.85
C ILE A 121 -4.96 -10.23 1.41
N GLU A 122 -4.37 -9.05 1.20
CA GLU A 122 -3.97 -8.59 -0.15
C GLU A 122 -2.91 -9.49 -0.78
N THR A 123 -1.95 -9.96 0.02
CA THR A 123 -0.94 -10.94 -0.43
C THR A 123 -1.61 -12.19 -0.98
N THR A 124 -2.62 -12.70 -0.27
CA THR A 124 -3.35 -13.91 -0.69
C THR A 124 -4.06 -13.67 -2.02
N GLY A 125 -4.73 -12.53 -2.18
CA GLY A 125 -5.37 -12.17 -3.45
C GLY A 125 -4.36 -12.04 -4.59
N ALA A 126 -3.26 -11.30 -4.39
CA ALA A 126 -2.24 -11.13 -5.42
C ALA A 126 -1.60 -12.46 -5.89
N LEU A 127 -1.46 -13.44 -4.99
CA LEU A 127 -0.92 -14.75 -5.33
C LEU A 127 -1.90 -15.63 -6.12
N GLU A 128 -3.22 -15.42 -6.03
CA GLU A 128 -4.21 -16.18 -6.79
C GLU A 128 -4.11 -15.92 -8.31
N GLU A 129 -3.74 -14.69 -8.72
CA GLU A 129 -3.53 -14.34 -10.12
C GLU A 129 -2.23 -14.97 -10.69
N GLY A 130 -1.20 -15.14 -9.84
CA GLY A 130 -0.01 -15.95 -10.13
C GLY A 130 0.94 -15.43 -11.21
N THR A 131 0.81 -14.19 -11.68
CA THR A 131 1.74 -13.59 -12.64
C THR A 131 3.03 -13.11 -11.96
N PHE A 132 4.08 -12.88 -12.75
CA PHE A 132 5.34 -12.35 -12.21
C PHE A 132 5.14 -11.01 -11.48
N LEU A 133 4.33 -10.10 -12.04
CA LEU A 133 4.09 -8.80 -11.43
C LEU A 133 3.16 -8.89 -10.21
N THR A 134 2.19 -9.80 -10.19
CA THR A 134 1.34 -10.00 -9.00
C THR A 134 2.13 -10.61 -7.85
N ASN A 135 3.09 -11.49 -8.14
CA ASN A 135 4.00 -12.00 -7.12
C ASN A 135 4.89 -10.90 -6.52
N ILE A 136 5.32 -9.92 -7.32
CA ILE A 136 6.04 -8.74 -6.79
C ILE A 136 5.12 -7.89 -5.90
N GLU A 137 3.87 -7.67 -6.30
CA GLU A 137 2.86 -6.99 -5.49
C GLU A 137 2.65 -7.74 -4.16
N ALA A 138 2.53 -9.07 -4.20
CA ALA A 138 2.42 -9.92 -3.02
C ALA A 138 3.63 -9.77 -2.08
N TYR A 139 4.86 -9.82 -2.59
CA TYR A 139 6.05 -9.57 -1.77
C TYR A 139 6.08 -8.17 -1.17
N GLY A 140 5.59 -7.17 -1.91
CA GLY A 140 5.43 -5.82 -1.39
C GLY A 140 4.47 -5.77 -0.21
N ASN A 141 3.31 -6.41 -0.32
CA ASN A 141 2.33 -6.53 0.75
C ASN A 141 2.86 -7.33 1.94
N GLU A 142 3.61 -8.41 1.73
CA GLU A 142 4.26 -9.15 2.82
C GLU A 142 5.24 -8.25 3.61
N LEU A 143 6.04 -7.44 2.92
CA LEU A 143 6.94 -6.49 3.60
C LEU A 143 6.16 -5.43 4.40
N ILE A 144 5.06 -4.89 3.85
CA ILE A 144 4.18 -3.99 4.61
C ILE A 144 3.66 -4.69 5.88
N GLY A 145 3.13 -5.90 5.74
CA GLY A 145 2.58 -6.66 6.86
C GLY A 145 3.63 -7.00 7.93
N LEU A 146 4.82 -7.42 7.51
CA LEU A 146 5.96 -7.68 8.41
C LEU A 146 6.40 -6.41 9.13
N GLY A 147 6.53 -5.30 8.42
CA GLY A 147 6.89 -4.01 9.01
C GLY A 147 5.86 -3.54 10.04
N ALA A 148 4.56 -3.69 9.74
CA ALA A 148 3.48 -3.37 10.67
C ALA A 148 3.50 -4.29 11.92
N LEU A 149 3.77 -5.59 11.76
CA LEU A 149 3.93 -6.49 12.92
C LEU A 149 5.13 -6.06 13.79
N ILE A 150 6.26 -5.71 13.19
CA ILE A 150 7.42 -5.18 13.90
C ILE A 150 7.05 -3.90 14.66
N ASP A 151 6.28 -3.00 14.04
CA ASP A 151 5.81 -1.77 14.69
C ASP A 151 4.90 -2.08 15.89
N GLY A 152 4.00 -3.06 15.77
CA GLY A 152 3.19 -3.54 16.88
C GLY A 152 4.03 -4.08 18.03
N VAL A 153 5.05 -4.89 17.74
CA VAL A 153 6.01 -5.38 18.76
C VAL A 153 6.82 -4.23 19.36
N GLY A 154 7.19 -3.24 18.55
CA GLY A 154 7.87 -2.01 19.01
C GLY A 154 7.04 -1.26 20.04
N ASN A 155 5.75 -1.03 19.77
CA ASN A 155 4.82 -0.39 20.71
C ASN A 155 4.63 -1.22 21.98
N VAL A 156 4.55 -2.56 21.88
CA VAL A 156 4.53 -3.43 23.06
C VAL A 156 5.82 -3.30 23.88
N ALA A 157 6.99 -3.16 23.24
CA ALA A 157 8.25 -2.94 23.95
C ALA A 157 8.24 -1.58 24.69
N LEU A 158 7.68 -0.52 24.09
CA LEU A 158 7.49 0.78 24.74
C LEU A 158 6.57 0.67 25.97
N LEU A 159 5.47 -0.09 25.88
CA LEU A 159 4.57 -0.37 27.03
C LEU A 159 5.24 -1.12 28.19
N ASN A 160 6.36 -1.79 27.94
CA ASN A 160 7.10 -2.56 28.94
C ASN A 160 8.41 -1.85 29.37
N ASP A 161 8.44 -0.51 29.26
CA ASP A 161 9.57 0.34 29.63
C ASP A 161 10.89 0.02 28.88
N LYS A 162 10.82 -0.65 27.73
CA LYS A 162 11.98 -0.98 26.88
C LYS A 162 12.17 0.05 25.78
N ALA A 163 12.29 1.32 26.16
CA ALA A 163 12.31 2.48 25.24
C ALA A 163 13.26 2.31 24.05
N ILE A 164 14.53 1.94 24.29
CA ILE A 164 15.55 1.78 23.24
C ILE A 164 15.14 0.69 22.24
N LEU A 165 14.66 -0.46 22.73
CA LEU A 165 14.25 -1.56 21.88
C LEU A 165 12.99 -1.18 21.08
N GLY A 166 12.02 -0.54 21.72
CA GLY A 166 10.80 -0.07 21.05
C GLY A 166 11.10 0.89 19.92
N ASP A 167 11.91 1.93 20.16
CA ASP A 167 12.31 2.90 19.14
C ASP A 167 13.08 2.23 17.98
N GLN A 168 13.97 1.28 18.27
CA GLN A 168 14.70 0.53 17.23
C GLN A 168 13.77 -0.35 16.38
N LEU A 169 12.81 -1.02 17.00
CA LEU A 169 11.83 -1.83 16.28
C LEU A 169 10.94 -0.96 15.39
N LEU A 170 10.41 0.16 15.90
CA LEU A 170 9.64 1.11 15.09
C LEU A 170 10.45 1.65 13.90
N LEU A 171 11.74 1.89 14.10
CA LEU A 171 12.62 2.35 13.02
C LEU A 171 12.75 1.27 11.93
N VAL A 172 13.01 0.03 12.33
CA VAL A 172 13.15 -1.09 11.39
C VAL A 172 11.82 -1.37 10.68
N GLY A 173 10.72 -1.46 11.42
CA GLY A 173 9.39 -1.75 10.89
C GLY A 173 8.97 -0.73 9.84
N SER A 174 9.01 0.56 10.17
CA SER A 174 8.67 1.64 9.23
C SER A 174 9.50 1.65 7.95
N TRP A 175 10.81 1.39 8.00
CA TRP A 175 11.63 1.29 6.78
C TRP A 175 11.38 0.01 5.96
N VAL A 176 11.06 -1.11 6.61
CA VAL A 176 10.62 -2.33 5.91
C VAL A 176 9.32 -2.05 5.13
N GLN A 177 8.38 -1.31 5.71
CA GLN A 177 7.15 -0.89 5.02
C GLN A 177 7.45 -0.03 3.79
N VAL A 178 8.41 0.90 3.86
CA VAL A 178 8.83 1.70 2.69
C VAL A 178 9.28 0.81 1.53
N PHE A 179 10.08 -0.22 1.78
CA PHE A 179 10.48 -1.16 0.73
C PHE A 179 9.29 -1.93 0.15
N GLY A 180 8.34 -2.34 0.99
CA GLY A 180 7.10 -2.96 0.54
C GLY A 180 6.30 -2.07 -0.40
N ALA A 181 6.10 -0.80 -0.03
CA ALA A 181 5.37 0.16 -0.84
C ALA A 181 6.05 0.41 -2.20
N ILE A 182 7.39 0.45 -2.25
CA ILE A 182 8.16 0.57 -3.49
C ILE A 182 7.86 -0.59 -4.44
N LEU A 183 7.84 -1.82 -3.94
CA LEU A 183 7.55 -3.00 -4.75
C LEU A 183 6.11 -2.99 -5.29
N ILE A 184 5.13 -2.57 -4.46
CA ILE A 184 3.73 -2.45 -4.88
C ILE A 184 3.60 -1.46 -6.05
N VAL A 185 4.14 -0.24 -5.93
CA VAL A 185 4.06 0.74 -7.02
C VAL A 185 4.81 0.29 -8.26
N TYR A 186 5.97 -0.35 -8.09
CA TYR A 186 6.69 -0.95 -9.20
C TYR A 186 5.81 -1.96 -9.93
N ALA A 187 5.17 -2.89 -9.22
CA ALA A 187 4.30 -3.89 -9.81
C ALA A 187 3.11 -3.25 -10.54
N LEU A 188 2.38 -2.35 -9.89
CA LEU A 188 1.21 -1.68 -10.46
C LEU A 188 1.55 -0.85 -11.70
N THR A 189 2.64 -0.09 -11.66
CA THR A 189 3.09 0.73 -12.81
C THR A 189 3.42 -0.16 -14.01
N ASN A 190 4.11 -1.28 -13.79
CA ASN A 190 4.48 -2.18 -14.86
C ASN A 190 3.28 -2.98 -15.40
N LYS A 191 2.31 -3.34 -14.54
CA LYS A 191 1.05 -3.99 -14.97
C LYS A 191 0.29 -3.09 -15.93
N LYS A 192 0.13 -1.81 -15.56
CA LYS A 192 -0.54 -0.82 -16.40
C LYS A 192 0.16 -0.65 -17.75
N ARG A 193 1.50 -0.52 -17.74
CA ARG A 193 2.29 -0.42 -18.97
C ARG A 193 2.13 -1.65 -19.88
N GLN A 194 2.14 -2.86 -19.33
CA GLN A 194 1.93 -4.10 -20.12
C GLN A 194 0.56 -4.11 -20.79
N LYS A 195 -0.51 -3.74 -20.08
CA LYS A 195 -1.85 -3.63 -20.66
C LYS A 195 -1.92 -2.60 -21.78
N GLU A 196 -1.31 -1.41 -21.60
CA GLU A 196 -1.24 -0.38 -22.63
C GLU A 196 -0.47 -0.85 -23.88
N GLU A 197 0.62 -1.60 -23.72
CA GLU A 197 1.37 -2.20 -24.83
C GLU A 197 0.55 -3.24 -25.60
N GLU A 198 -0.18 -4.11 -24.88
CA GLU A 198 -1.07 -5.12 -25.48
C GLU A 198 -2.22 -4.50 -26.27
N GLU A 199 -2.88 -3.47 -25.71
CA GLU A 199 -3.94 -2.72 -26.39
C GLU A 199 -3.42 -2.08 -27.68
N ASN A 200 -2.29 -1.38 -27.61
CA ASN A 200 -1.66 -0.76 -28.78
C ASN A 200 -1.28 -1.80 -29.86
N HIS A 201 -0.70 -2.93 -29.48
CA HIS A 201 -0.36 -4.00 -30.43
C HIS A 201 -1.60 -4.64 -31.09
N SER A 202 -2.73 -4.70 -30.38
CA SER A 202 -3.98 -5.22 -30.92
C SER A 202 -4.60 -4.28 -31.97
N GLU A 203 -4.57 -2.96 -31.76
CA GLU A 203 -5.08 -1.97 -32.72
C GLU A 203 -4.31 -2.01 -34.05
N HIS A 204 -2.98 -2.21 -34.00
CA HIS A 204 -2.15 -2.29 -35.20
C HIS A 204 -2.42 -3.53 -36.05
N ARG A 205 -2.92 -4.63 -35.47
CA ARG A 205 -3.29 -5.85 -36.24
C ARG A 205 -4.61 -5.70 -36.99
N TYR A 206 -5.57 -4.92 -36.47
CA TYR A 206 -6.85 -4.68 -37.14
C TYR A 206 -6.80 -3.54 -38.17
N GLY A 207 -5.73 -2.74 -38.20
CA GLY A 207 -5.55 -1.60 -39.10
C GLY A 207 -5.00 -1.90 -40.51
N TYR A 208 -4.65 -3.14 -40.85
CA TYR A 208 -4.05 -3.45 -42.17
C TYR A 208 -5.01 -4.21 -43.10
N TYR A 209 -5.93 -3.48 -43.73
CA TYR A 209 -6.58 -3.92 -44.98
C TYR A 209 -5.86 -3.29 -46.16
N PRO A 210 -4.93 -3.99 -46.85
CA PRO A 210 -4.38 -3.47 -48.08
C PRO A 210 -5.47 -3.56 -49.14
N ASN A 211 -6.07 -2.42 -49.46
CA ASN A 211 -6.99 -2.27 -50.56
C ASN A 211 -6.20 -2.40 -51.89
N LYS A 212 -5.84 -3.63 -52.27
CA LYS A 212 -5.31 -3.91 -53.61
C LYS A 212 -6.47 -3.85 -54.59
N LYS A 213 -6.68 -2.65 -55.18
CA LYS A 213 -7.31 -2.56 -56.50
C LYS A 213 -6.41 -3.32 -57.47
N ILE A 214 -6.86 -4.50 -57.89
CA ILE A 214 -6.28 -5.21 -59.02
C ILE A 214 -6.79 -4.50 -60.27
N GLU A 215 -5.97 -3.61 -60.82
CA GLU A 215 -6.17 -3.08 -62.18
C GLU A 215 -5.73 -4.15 -63.18
N TRP A 216 -6.70 -4.78 -63.84
CA TRP A 216 -6.45 -5.59 -65.02
C TRP A 216 -6.24 -4.66 -66.22
N TYR A 217 -5.01 -4.61 -66.74
CA TYR A 217 -4.77 -4.08 -68.07
C TYR A 217 -5.06 -5.18 -69.09
N ILE A 218 -6.05 -4.91 -69.96
CA ILE A 218 -6.30 -5.61 -71.23
C ILE A 218 -5.53 -4.89 -72.33
#